data_AF-A0A957X1M3-F1
#
_entry.id   AF-A0A957X1M3-F1
#
_cell.length_a   1.000
_cell.length_b   1.000
_cell.length_c   1.000
_cell.angle_alpha   90.00
_cell.angle_beta   90.00
_cell.angle_gamma   90.00
#
_symmetry.space_group_name_H-M   'P 1'
#
loop_
_entity.id
_entity.type
_entity.pdbx_description
1 polymer ?
#
loop_
_entity_poly.entity_id
_entity_poly.type
_entity_poly.pdbx_seq_one_letter_code
_entity_poly.pdbx_strand_id
1 'polypeptide(L)' 'IQVVQPWGVDVASGVEAEPGRKDHAKVRAFVRMVRKTTTD' A
#
# COMPACT_ATOMS: atom_id res chain seq x y z
N ILE A 1 -10.71 -2.34 6.85
CA ILE A 1 -10.24 -1.36 7.86
C ILE A 1 -10.36 0.02 7.21
N GLN A 2 -11.36 0.81 7.59
CA GLN A 2 -11.61 2.20 7.15
C GLN A 2 -11.66 3.15 8.38
N VAL A 3 -10.91 2.80 9.42
CA VAL A 3 -11.03 3.43 10.75
C VAL A 3 -10.41 4.82 10.79
N VAL A 4 -9.32 4.98 10.04
CA VAL A 4 -8.63 6.26 9.86
C VAL A 4 -8.76 6.61 8.38
N GLN A 5 -9.24 7.82 8.09
CA GLN A 5 -9.45 8.36 6.74
C GLN A 5 -8.32 9.35 6.41
N PRO A 6 -7.08 8.86 6.20
CA PRO A 6 -5.95 9.76 6.00
C PRO A 6 -6.03 10.40 4.61
N TRP A 7 -5.40 11.57 4.49
CA TRP A 7 -5.20 12.20 3.18
C TRP A 7 -4.33 11.35 2.23
N GLY A 8 -3.43 10.54 2.79
CA GLY A 8 -2.59 9.61 2.04
C GLY A 8 -1.97 8.54 2.93
N VAL A 9 -1.41 7.52 2.31
CA VAL A 9 -0.70 6.43 2.99
C VAL A 9 0.67 6.23 2.36
N ASP A 10 1.68 6.02 3.21
CA ASP A 10 3.05 5.71 2.80
C ASP A 10 3.46 4.31 3.32
N VAL A 11 4.29 3.61 2.55
CA VAL A 11 4.79 2.28 2.93
C VAL A 11 6.21 2.04 2.42
N ALA A 12 7.11 1.67 3.33
CA ALA A 12 8.49 1.33 3.02
C ALA A 12 8.70 -0.19 2.91
N SER A 13 9.05 -0.87 4.01
CA SER A 13 9.43 -2.29 4.02
C SER A 13 8.29 -3.25 3.68
N GLY A 14 7.02 -2.85 3.87
CA GLY A 14 5.85 -3.67 3.56
C GLY A 14 5.70 -4.06 2.08
N VAL A 15 6.45 -3.41 1.17
CA VAL A 15 6.45 -3.70 -0.27
C VAL A 15 7.83 -4.12 -0.81
N GLU A 16 8.76 -4.50 0.07
CA GLU A 16 10.12 -4.93 -0.30
C GLU A 16 10.23 -6.44 -0.51
N ALA A 17 11.12 -6.85 -1.42
CA ALA A 17 11.59 -8.24 -1.55
C ALA A 17 12.69 -8.53 -0.52
N GLU A 18 13.56 -7.55 -0.31
CA GLU A 18 14.69 -7.52 0.63
C GLU A 18 14.98 -6.05 0.98
N PRO A 19 15.73 -5.76 2.06
CA PRO A 19 15.96 -4.38 2.51
C PRO A 19 16.43 -3.45 1.39
N GLY A 20 15.64 -2.42 1.10
CA GLY A 20 15.95 -1.41 0.09
C GLY A 20 15.62 -1.79 -1.36
N ARG A 21 15.16 -3.02 -1.64
CA ARG A 21 14.73 -3.44 -2.99
C ARG A 21 13.23 -3.73 -3.02
N LYS A 22 12.49 -2.91 -3.76
CA LYS A 22 11.04 -3.05 -3.91
C LYS A 22 10.66 -4.28 -4.73
N ASP A 23 9.60 -4.96 -4.31
CA ASP A 23 8.94 -6.00 -5.10
C ASP A 23 7.79 -5.38 -5.89
N HIS A 24 7.91 -5.34 -7.21
CA HIS A 24 6.89 -4.76 -8.08
C HIS A 24 5.51 -5.44 -7.96
N ALA A 25 5.45 -6.73 -7.66
CA ALA A 25 4.19 -7.43 -7.45
C ALA A 25 3.51 -6.97 -6.14
N LYS A 26 4.29 -6.80 -5.06
CA LYS A 26 3.77 -6.27 -3.78
C LYS A 26 3.32 -4.81 -3.91
N VAL A 27 4.08 -3.97 -4.61
CA VAL A 27 3.67 -2.57 -4.89
C VAL A 27 2.33 -2.53 -5.62
N ARG A 28 2.18 -3.32 -6.70
CA ARG A 28 0.90 -3.40 -7.43
C ARG A 28 -0.25 -3.91 -6.56
N ALA A 29 0.01 -4.92 -5.73
CA ALA A 29 -1.00 -5.43 -4.80
C ALA A 29 -1.43 -4.36 -3.79
N PHE A 30 -0.48 -3.64 -3.19
CA PHE A 30 -0.74 -2.55 -2.25
C PHE A 30 -1.61 -1.45 -2.87
N VAL A 31 -1.23 -0.92 -4.03
CA VAL A 31 -2.01 0.13 -4.72
C VAL A 31 -3.43 -0.32 -5.04
N ARG A 32 -3.61 -1.57 -5.49
CA ARG A 32 -4.95 -2.13 -5.73
C ARG A 32 -5.79 -2.18 -4.45
N MET A 33 -5.20 -2.58 -3.32
CA MET A 33 -5.92 -2.64 -2.04
C MET A 33 -6.29 -1.25 -1.51
N VAL A 34 -5.38 -0.28 -1.61
CA VAL A 34 -5.64 1.11 -1.21
C VAL A 34 -6.80 1.69 -2.01
N ARG A 35 -6.78 1.56 -3.34
CA ARG A 35 -7.84 2.07 -4.22
C ARG A 35 -9.20 1.41 -4.01
N LYS A 36 -9.23 0.11 -3.68
CA LYS A 36 -10.48 -0.59 -3.33
C LYS A 36 -11.11 -0.11 -2.01
N THR A 37 -10.30 0.52 -1.16
CA THR A 37 -10.74 0.97 0.16
C THR A 37 -11.38 2.37 0.11
N THR A 38 -11.32 3.06 -1.03
CA THR A 38 -12.08 4.30 -1.26
C THR A 38 -13.55 3.94 -1.45
N THR A 39 -14.35 4.16 -0.42
CA THR A 39 -15.82 4.17 -0.47
C THR A 39 -16.25 5.57 -0.06
N ASP A 40 -17.26 6.11 -0.75
CA ASP A 40 -17.88 7.43 -0.52
C ASP A 40 -18.23 7.71 0.95
#